data_AF-A0A507ZJE1-F1
#
_entry.id   AF-A0A507ZJE1-F1
#
_cell.length_a   1.000
_cell.length_b   1.000
_cell.length_c   1.000
_cell.angle_alpha   90.00
_cell.angle_beta   90.00
_cell.angle_gamma   90.00
#
_symmetry.space_group_name_H-M   'P 1'
#
loop_
_entity.id
_entity.type
_entity.pdbx_description
1 polymer ?
#
loop_
_entity_poly.entity_id
_entity_poly.type
_entity_poly.pdbx_seq_one_letter_code
_entity_poly.pdbx_strand_id
1 'polypeptide(L)'
;MTKIRIILFALISITLTNCTTEKHEFPLDKRYWDLNDYDKVVLELNYGYEADEELPTFDNPQTRIIVEKLTDQQNFNIVLDDNELGIKHRNEVAQKFFSEWRNMIKIYDALDRKDQYLYDKEMLAVWHFGLGLQLKYFKLGNAQIKENADDPNSSRVKNNINSNVSTLIKNYLIYLDEINNEKSFTEEGKAKLANGIDKYFPTLIKLYPDANYSGMKNKAELMLKKSESNQIKSSLKNLIELIESKKETE
;
A
#
# COMPACT_ATOMS: atom_id res chain seq x y z
N MET A 1 60.63 -14.58 17.77
CA MET A 1 59.88 -14.10 16.58
C MET A 1 58.70 -15.00 16.20
N THR A 2 58.83 -16.33 16.28
CA THR A 2 57.75 -17.30 15.96
C THR A 2 56.50 -17.17 16.83
N LYS A 3 56.64 -16.91 18.14
CA LYS A 3 55.49 -16.75 19.05
C LYS A 3 54.65 -15.49 18.77
N ILE A 4 55.27 -14.39 18.35
CA ILE A 4 54.56 -13.14 17.99
C ILE A 4 53.79 -13.32 16.68
N ARG A 5 54.35 -14.06 15.71
CA ARG A 5 53.66 -14.37 14.44
C ARG A 5 52.40 -15.21 14.63
N ILE A 6 52.40 -16.14 15.58
CA ILE A 6 51.23 -16.99 15.88
C ILE A 6 50.11 -16.17 16.54
N ILE A 7 50.46 -15.26 17.46
CA ILE A 7 49.48 -14.37 18.11
C ILE A 7 48.85 -13.41 17.09
N LEU A 8 49.66 -12.87 16.16
CA LEU A 8 49.15 -12.00 15.10
C LEU A 8 48.21 -12.75 14.13
N PHE A 9 48.54 -14.00 13.79
CA PHE A 9 47.68 -14.85 12.95
C PHE A 9 46.36 -15.21 13.65
N ALA A 10 46.39 -15.48 14.95
CA ALA A 10 45.19 -15.75 15.73
C ALA A 10 44.26 -14.51 15.81
N LEU A 11 44.83 -13.31 15.99
CA LEU A 11 44.07 -12.05 15.99
C LEU A 11 43.42 -11.74 14.64
N ILE A 12 44.12 -11.96 13.53
CA ILE A 12 43.56 -11.78 12.17
C ILE A 12 42.44 -12.79 11.89
N SER A 13 42.59 -14.03 12.39
CA SER A 13 41.57 -15.08 12.24
C SER A 13 40.27 -14.74 12.99
N ILE A 14 40.37 -14.13 14.18
CA ILE A 14 39.20 -13.70 14.98
C ILE A 14 38.51 -12.49 14.33
N THR A 15 39.24 -11.59 13.66
CA THR A 15 38.63 -10.47 12.93
C THR A 15 37.91 -10.90 11.64
N LEU A 16 38.31 -12.01 11.02
CA LEU A 16 37.66 -12.55 9.81
C LEU A 16 36.41 -13.39 10.11
N THR A 17 36.29 -13.93 11.33
CA THR A 17 35.08 -14.68 11.76
C THR A 17 33.97 -13.78 12.32
N ASN A 18 34.22 -12.48 12.48
CA ASN A 18 33.25 -11.53 13.03
C ASN A 18 32.51 -10.73 11.94
N CYS A 19 32.61 -11.12 10.67
CA CYS A 19 31.65 -10.71 9.66
C CYS A 19 30.34 -11.47 9.89
N THR A 20 29.49 -10.93 10.75
CA THR A 20 28.06 -11.27 10.72
C THR A 20 27.52 -10.77 9.39
N THR A 21 27.38 -11.65 8.40
CA THR A 21 26.54 -11.36 7.24
C THR A 21 25.17 -10.97 7.75
N GLU A 22 24.66 -9.81 7.33
CA GLU A 22 23.29 -9.42 7.64
C GLU A 22 22.36 -10.51 7.10
N LYS A 23 21.50 -11.03 7.97
CA LYS A 23 20.62 -12.16 7.63
C LYS A 23 19.63 -11.79 6.52
N HIS A 24 19.21 -10.52 6.50
CA HIS A 24 18.31 -9.94 5.51
C HIS A 24 18.99 -8.72 4.88
N GLU A 25 19.11 -8.70 3.55
CA GLU A 25 19.69 -7.58 2.81
C GLU A 25 18.61 -6.79 2.06
N PHE A 26 18.46 -5.51 2.40
CA PHE A 26 17.54 -4.60 1.73
C PHE A 26 18.32 -3.48 1.00
N PRO A 27 17.90 -3.04 -0.20
CA PRO A 27 18.61 -2.01 -0.96
C PRO A 27 18.35 -0.59 -0.41
N LEU A 28 18.75 -0.34 0.84
CA LEU A 28 18.45 0.89 1.58
C LEU A 28 19.17 2.13 1.03
N ASP A 29 20.32 1.95 0.38
CA ASP A 29 21.09 3.05 -0.22
C ASP A 29 20.40 3.67 -1.46
N LYS A 30 19.52 2.92 -2.12
CA LYS A 30 18.77 3.44 -3.27
C LYS A 30 17.77 4.48 -2.80
N ARG A 31 17.68 5.62 -3.47
CA ARG A 31 16.69 6.65 -3.13
C ARG A 31 15.25 6.15 -3.30
N TYR A 32 14.96 5.51 -4.43
CA TYR A 32 13.66 4.93 -4.76
C TYR A 32 13.86 3.46 -5.10
N TRP A 33 12.93 2.61 -4.68
CA TRP A 33 12.88 1.20 -5.03
C TRP A 33 12.12 1.01 -6.34
N ASP A 34 12.77 0.37 -7.30
CA ASP A 34 12.19 -0.01 -8.57
C ASP A 34 11.46 -1.37 -8.49
N LEU A 35 10.89 -1.83 -9.59
CA LEU A 35 10.15 -3.09 -9.63
C LEU A 35 11.00 -4.33 -9.29
N ASN A 36 12.29 -4.33 -9.62
CA ASN A 36 13.17 -5.45 -9.27
C ASN A 36 13.51 -5.43 -7.78
N ASP A 37 13.61 -4.23 -7.19
CA ASP A 37 13.77 -4.09 -5.75
C ASP A 37 12.50 -4.60 -5.04
N TYR A 38 11.31 -4.20 -5.49
CA TYR A 38 10.05 -4.68 -4.91
C TYR A 38 9.89 -6.19 -5.01
N ASP A 39 10.14 -6.80 -6.17
CA ASP A 39 10.06 -8.26 -6.34
C ASP A 39 10.91 -9.00 -5.29
N LYS A 40 12.17 -8.57 -5.10
CA LYS A 40 13.08 -9.16 -4.11
C LYS A 40 12.66 -8.88 -2.68
N VAL A 41 12.36 -7.63 -2.35
CA VAL A 41 12.02 -7.21 -0.98
C VAL A 41 10.71 -7.84 -0.53
N VAL A 42 9.71 -7.92 -1.40
CA VAL A 42 8.42 -8.54 -1.10
C VAL A 42 8.58 -10.04 -0.94
N LEU A 43 9.41 -10.70 -1.76
CA LEU A 43 9.73 -12.11 -1.58
C LEU A 43 10.43 -12.36 -0.23
N GLU A 44 11.44 -11.55 0.11
CA GLU A 44 12.18 -11.64 1.37
C GLU A 44 11.26 -11.45 2.58
N LEU A 45 10.39 -10.44 2.56
CA LEU A 45 9.48 -10.17 3.68
C LEU A 45 8.39 -11.23 3.84
N ASN A 46 7.98 -11.91 2.77
CA ASN A 46 6.99 -12.98 2.85
C ASN A 46 7.59 -14.34 3.25
N TYR A 47 8.87 -14.59 2.93
CA TYR A 47 9.43 -15.95 2.98
C TYR A 47 10.85 -16.08 3.53
N GLY A 48 11.59 -14.97 3.69
CA GLY A 48 12.97 -14.96 4.17
C GLY A 48 13.09 -14.97 5.69
N TYR A 49 12.03 -14.59 6.41
CA TYR A 49 11.98 -14.54 7.86
C TYR A 49 11.56 -15.89 8.45
N GLU A 50 12.23 -16.28 9.54
CA GLU A 50 11.85 -17.48 10.30
C GLU A 50 10.53 -17.26 11.05
N ALA A 51 9.82 -18.35 11.40
CA ALA A 51 8.49 -18.24 12.00
C ALA A 51 8.45 -17.52 13.36
N ASP A 52 9.57 -17.51 14.09
CA ASP A 52 9.75 -16.82 15.37
C ASP A 52 10.52 -15.50 15.24
N GLU A 53 10.85 -15.08 14.02
CA GLU A 53 11.56 -13.85 13.75
C GLU A 53 10.59 -12.67 13.56
N GLU A 54 10.93 -11.53 14.15
CA GLU A 54 10.13 -10.32 14.02
C GLU A 54 10.37 -9.66 12.65
N LEU A 55 9.27 -9.30 11.97
CA LEU A 55 9.35 -8.54 10.73
C LEU A 55 9.76 -7.09 11.00
N PRO A 56 10.23 -6.35 9.99
CA PRO A 56 10.48 -4.92 10.12
C PRO A 56 9.24 -4.15 10.59
N THR A 57 9.38 -3.32 11.62
CA THR A 57 8.29 -2.48 12.14
C THR A 57 8.66 -1.00 12.17
N PHE A 58 7.65 -0.12 12.22
CA PHE A 58 7.82 1.31 12.45
C PHE A 58 8.36 1.61 13.85
N ASP A 59 8.08 0.76 14.82
CA ASP A 59 8.48 0.99 16.22
C ASP A 59 9.95 0.65 16.47
N ASN A 60 10.52 -0.28 15.71
CA ASN A 60 11.93 -0.64 15.76
C ASN A 60 12.78 0.35 14.93
N PRO A 61 13.61 1.23 15.56
CA PRO A 61 14.37 2.25 14.84
C PRO A 61 15.34 1.71 13.78
N GLN A 62 15.86 0.50 13.97
CA GLN A 62 16.82 -0.12 13.06
C GLN A 62 16.16 -0.62 11.78
N THR A 63 14.95 -1.16 11.88
CA THR A 63 14.22 -1.73 10.73
C THR A 63 13.17 -0.79 10.15
N ARG A 64 12.81 0.31 10.84
CA ARG A 64 11.81 1.29 10.42
C ARG A 64 11.99 1.74 8.97
N ILE A 65 13.22 2.01 8.56
CA ILE A 65 13.54 2.50 7.22
C ILE A 65 13.09 1.51 6.12
N ILE A 66 13.06 0.20 6.41
CA ILE A 66 12.57 -0.82 5.48
C ILE A 66 11.08 -0.63 5.24
N VAL A 67 10.29 -0.46 6.30
CA VAL A 67 8.83 -0.24 6.20
C VAL A 67 8.52 1.10 5.53
N GLU A 68 9.25 2.15 5.90
CA GLU A 68 9.11 3.48 5.28
C GLU A 68 9.36 3.40 3.77
N LYS A 69 10.43 2.71 3.34
CA LYS A 69 10.72 2.51 1.92
C LYS A 69 9.73 1.60 1.21
N LEU A 70 9.31 0.51 1.84
CA LEU A 70 8.31 -0.41 1.30
C LEU A 70 6.97 0.28 1.01
N THR A 71 6.63 1.28 1.83
CA THR A 71 5.34 1.97 1.75
C THR A 71 5.43 3.40 1.21
N ASP A 72 6.60 3.81 0.72
CA ASP A 72 6.80 5.11 0.08
C ASP A 72 6.16 5.14 -1.32
N GLN A 73 5.11 5.95 -1.47
CA GLN A 73 4.42 6.13 -2.75
C GLN A 73 5.30 6.80 -3.81
N GLN A 74 6.39 7.48 -3.44
CA GLN A 74 7.32 8.04 -4.41
C GLN A 74 7.96 6.96 -5.29
N ASN A 75 8.12 5.73 -4.80
CA ASN A 75 8.67 4.62 -5.58
C ASN A 75 7.94 4.39 -6.91
N PHE A 76 6.60 4.51 -6.92
CA PHE A 76 5.85 4.46 -8.17
C PHE A 76 5.62 5.85 -8.78
N ASN A 77 5.45 6.91 -7.99
CA ASN A 77 5.15 8.24 -8.53
C ASN A 77 6.26 8.76 -9.46
N ILE A 78 7.53 8.44 -9.17
CA ILE A 78 8.66 8.87 -10.02
C ILE A 78 8.53 8.44 -11.48
N VAL A 79 7.85 7.31 -11.75
CA VAL A 79 7.61 6.83 -13.11
C VAL A 79 6.19 7.17 -13.57
N LEU A 80 5.19 7.00 -12.70
CA LEU A 80 3.79 7.17 -13.09
C LEU A 80 3.40 8.63 -13.34
N ASP A 81 4.06 9.58 -12.67
CA ASP A 81 3.82 11.02 -12.85
C ASP A 81 4.77 11.68 -13.85
N ASP A 82 5.74 10.95 -14.41
CA ASP A 82 6.67 11.46 -15.42
C ASP A 82 5.98 11.57 -16.79
N ASN A 83 5.70 12.81 -17.21
CA ASN A 83 5.03 13.06 -18.50
C ASN A 83 5.97 13.01 -19.70
N GLU A 84 7.28 12.88 -19.51
CA GLU A 84 8.24 12.59 -20.59
C GLU A 84 8.14 11.12 -21.04
N LEU A 85 7.61 10.24 -20.17
CA LEU A 85 7.37 8.84 -20.48
C LEU A 85 6.02 8.62 -21.18
N GLY A 86 6.04 7.78 -22.22
CA GLY A 86 4.84 7.39 -22.96
C GLY A 86 3.80 6.70 -22.05
N ILE A 87 2.51 6.97 -22.31
CA ILE A 87 1.41 6.46 -21.47
C ILE A 87 1.41 4.93 -21.35
N LYS A 88 1.79 4.24 -22.43
CA LYS A 88 1.87 2.77 -22.47
C LYS A 88 2.89 2.26 -21.47
N HIS A 89 4.10 2.84 -21.46
CA HIS A 89 5.16 2.43 -20.54
C HIS A 89 4.76 2.69 -19.08
N ARG A 90 4.19 3.87 -18.79
CA ARG A 90 3.70 4.19 -17.44
C ARG A 90 2.62 3.23 -16.99
N ASN A 91 1.68 2.87 -17.85
CA ASN A 91 0.62 1.93 -17.51
C ASN A 91 1.16 0.50 -17.28
N GLU A 92 2.15 0.05 -18.07
CA GLU A 92 2.83 -1.24 -17.86
C GLU A 92 3.56 -1.28 -16.51
N VAL A 93 4.26 -0.20 -16.13
CA VAL A 93 4.92 -0.09 -14.83
C VAL A 93 3.89 -0.08 -13.69
N ALA A 94 2.79 0.67 -13.84
CA ALA A 94 1.71 0.71 -12.85
C ALA A 94 1.10 -0.67 -12.61
N GLN A 95 0.87 -1.44 -13.69
CA GLN A 95 0.36 -2.80 -13.60
C GLN A 95 1.30 -3.73 -12.84
N LYS A 96 2.62 -3.62 -13.05
CA LYS A 96 3.62 -4.43 -12.35
C LYS A 96 3.68 -4.08 -10.86
N PHE A 97 3.71 -2.79 -10.52
CA PHE A 97 3.61 -2.36 -9.12
C PHE A 97 2.31 -2.84 -8.47
N PHE A 98 1.20 -2.83 -9.20
CA PHE A 98 -0.07 -3.31 -8.69
C PHE A 98 -0.03 -4.82 -8.42
N SER A 99 0.73 -5.58 -9.21
CA SER A 99 0.99 -6.99 -8.93
C SER A 99 1.80 -7.18 -7.65
N GLU A 100 2.88 -6.42 -7.48
CA GLU A 100 3.70 -6.49 -6.25
C GLU A 100 2.91 -6.09 -5.01
N TRP A 101 2.09 -5.04 -5.10
CA TRP A 101 1.23 -4.65 -3.99
C TRP A 101 0.29 -5.78 -3.54
N ARG A 102 -0.28 -6.57 -4.47
CA ARG A 102 -1.11 -7.72 -4.09
C ARG A 102 -0.34 -8.78 -3.30
N ASN A 103 0.95 -8.93 -3.56
CA ASN A 103 1.84 -9.80 -2.78
C ASN A 103 2.19 -9.18 -1.43
N MET A 104 2.25 -7.85 -1.33
CA MET A 104 2.54 -7.14 -0.08
C MET A 104 1.44 -7.27 0.98
N ILE A 105 0.17 -7.42 0.57
CA ILE A 105 -0.99 -7.45 1.50
C ILE A 105 -0.84 -8.52 2.60
N LYS A 106 -0.12 -9.61 2.31
CA LYS A 106 0.08 -10.74 3.22
C LYS A 106 1.27 -10.59 4.17
N ILE A 107 2.14 -9.60 3.98
CA ILE A 107 3.36 -9.49 4.77
C ILE A 107 3.04 -9.28 6.26
N TYR A 108 2.03 -8.46 6.54
CA TYR A 108 1.74 -7.97 7.89
C TYR A 108 0.33 -8.38 8.39
N ASP A 109 -0.26 -9.45 7.85
CA ASP A 109 -1.62 -9.88 8.19
C ASP A 109 -1.72 -10.81 9.41
N ALA A 110 -0.59 -11.12 10.05
CA ALA A 110 -0.52 -12.05 11.16
C ALA A 110 -1.23 -11.54 12.43
N LEU A 111 -1.96 -12.46 13.08
CA LEU A 111 -2.64 -12.24 14.36
C LEU A 111 -1.92 -12.94 15.52
N ASP A 112 -2.01 -12.36 16.71
CA ASP A 112 -1.59 -12.97 17.96
C ASP A 112 -2.63 -13.97 18.50
N ARG A 113 -2.35 -14.60 19.64
CA ARG A 113 -3.26 -15.57 20.28
C ARG A 113 -4.55 -14.95 20.85
N LYS A 114 -4.69 -13.62 20.82
CA LYS A 114 -5.86 -12.85 21.25
C LYS A 114 -6.60 -12.25 20.05
N ASP A 115 -6.31 -12.75 18.85
CA ASP A 115 -6.85 -12.26 17.58
C ASP A 115 -6.56 -10.76 17.37
N GLN A 116 -5.42 -10.25 17.87
CA GLN A 116 -4.93 -8.90 17.60
C GLN A 116 -3.89 -8.93 16.50
N TYR A 117 -3.90 -7.95 15.60
CA TYR A 117 -2.85 -7.81 14.59
C TYR A 117 -1.50 -7.55 15.27
N LEU A 118 -0.48 -8.30 14.85
CA LEU A 118 0.90 -8.11 15.32
C LEU A 118 1.51 -6.83 14.75
N TYR A 119 1.13 -6.48 13.52
CA TYR A 119 1.76 -5.41 12.71
C TYR A 119 0.71 -4.51 12.06
N ASP A 120 -0.27 -4.06 12.85
CA ASP A 120 -1.44 -3.34 12.35
C ASP A 120 -1.09 -2.03 11.62
N LYS A 121 -0.07 -1.31 12.11
CA LYS A 121 0.44 -0.08 11.49
C LYS A 121 1.06 -0.35 10.13
N GLU A 122 1.89 -1.37 10.02
CA GLU A 122 2.59 -1.78 8.81
C GLU A 122 1.60 -2.29 7.77
N MET A 123 0.65 -3.14 8.18
CA MET A 123 -0.44 -3.64 7.34
C MET A 123 -1.26 -2.49 6.75
N LEU A 124 -1.66 -1.52 7.58
CA LEU A 124 -2.40 -0.35 7.11
C LEU A 124 -1.56 0.57 6.22
N ALA A 125 -0.24 0.65 6.43
CA ALA A 125 0.65 1.37 5.53
C ALA A 125 0.74 0.71 4.14
N VAL A 126 0.78 -0.62 4.08
CA VAL A 126 0.70 -1.39 2.82
C VAL A 126 -0.64 -1.15 2.12
N TRP A 127 -1.75 -1.13 2.86
CA TRP A 127 -3.05 -0.74 2.31
C TRP A 127 -3.04 0.67 1.73
N HIS A 128 -2.49 1.63 2.47
CA HIS A 128 -2.41 3.04 2.03
C HIS A 128 -1.57 3.21 0.77
N PHE A 129 -0.44 2.50 0.68
CA PHE A 129 0.37 2.42 -0.54
C PHE A 129 -0.47 1.94 -1.73
N GLY A 130 -1.21 0.85 -1.55
CA GLY A 130 -2.11 0.27 -2.54
C GLY A 130 -3.25 1.18 -3.01
N LEU A 131 -3.91 1.86 -2.07
CA LEU A 131 -4.98 2.81 -2.41
C LEU A 131 -4.43 3.95 -3.28
N GLY A 132 -3.27 4.50 -2.93
CA GLY A 132 -2.58 5.51 -3.73
C GLY A 132 -2.21 5.01 -5.14
N LEU A 133 -1.62 3.82 -5.21
CA LEU A 133 -1.22 3.18 -6.47
C LEU A 133 -2.43 2.92 -7.39
N GLN A 134 -3.53 2.42 -6.84
CA GLN A 134 -4.75 2.12 -7.60
C GLN A 134 -5.33 3.37 -8.27
N LEU A 135 -5.34 4.52 -7.60
CA LEU A 135 -5.79 5.78 -8.22
C LEU A 135 -5.00 6.11 -9.48
N LYS A 136 -3.67 5.99 -9.41
CA LYS A 136 -2.77 6.27 -10.53
C LYS A 136 -2.92 5.23 -11.64
N TYR A 137 -2.91 3.96 -11.28
CA TYR A 137 -3.03 2.84 -12.22
C TYR A 137 -4.32 2.93 -13.05
N PHE A 138 -5.47 3.07 -12.39
CA PHE A 138 -6.75 3.17 -13.10
C PHE A 138 -6.86 4.46 -13.91
N LYS A 139 -6.31 5.58 -13.42
CA LYS A 139 -6.28 6.85 -14.19
C LYS A 139 -5.47 6.70 -15.49
N LEU A 140 -4.27 6.10 -15.41
CA LEU A 140 -3.41 5.86 -16.56
C LEU A 140 -4.06 4.88 -17.55
N GLY A 141 -4.60 3.77 -17.06
CA GLY A 141 -5.30 2.79 -17.90
C GLY A 141 -6.49 3.40 -18.64
N ASN A 142 -7.31 4.21 -17.94
CA ASN A 142 -8.44 4.91 -18.56
C ASN A 142 -8.00 5.96 -19.59
N ALA A 143 -6.91 6.68 -19.32
CA ALA A 143 -6.33 7.62 -20.28
C ALA A 143 -5.78 6.91 -21.52
N GLN A 144 -5.10 5.77 -21.35
CA GLN A 144 -4.59 4.96 -22.46
C GLN A 144 -5.72 4.39 -23.34
N ILE A 145 -6.83 3.96 -22.72
CA ILE A 145 -8.02 3.52 -23.46
C ILE A 145 -8.57 4.64 -24.35
N LYS A 146 -8.58 5.89 -23.86
CA LYS A 146 -9.01 7.04 -24.66
C LYS A 146 -8.03 7.35 -25.79
N GLU A 147 -6.73 7.37 -25.49
CA GLU A 147 -5.68 7.71 -26.47
C GLU A 147 -5.62 6.73 -27.64
N ASN A 148 -5.89 5.45 -27.37
CA ASN A 148 -5.85 4.39 -28.38
C ASN A 148 -7.17 4.18 -29.12
N ALA A 149 -8.23 4.93 -28.82
CA ALA A 149 -9.55 4.73 -29.42
C ALA A 149 -9.74 5.61 -30.66
N ASP A 150 -10.34 5.04 -31.72
CA ASP A 150 -10.73 5.79 -32.92
C ASP A 150 -11.72 6.92 -32.61
N ASP A 151 -12.69 6.64 -31.74
CA ASP A 151 -13.60 7.64 -31.14
C ASP A 151 -13.59 7.52 -29.60
N PRO A 152 -12.86 8.41 -28.90
CA PRO A 152 -12.81 8.45 -27.44
C PRO A 152 -14.16 8.73 -26.76
N ASN A 153 -15.14 9.26 -27.49
CA ASN A 153 -16.46 9.61 -26.98
C ASN A 153 -17.52 8.55 -27.27
N SER A 154 -17.16 7.50 -27.98
CA SER A 154 -18.06 6.39 -28.28
C SER A 154 -18.60 5.73 -27.01
N SER A 155 -19.84 5.24 -27.08
CA SER A 155 -20.47 4.54 -25.95
C SER A 155 -19.62 3.36 -25.46
N ARG A 156 -18.91 2.68 -26.37
CA ARG A 156 -18.00 1.57 -26.03
C ARG A 156 -16.85 2.03 -25.12
N VAL A 157 -16.17 3.12 -25.49
CA VAL A 157 -15.05 3.67 -24.69
C VAL A 157 -15.54 4.14 -23.33
N LYS A 158 -16.66 4.88 -23.30
CA LYS A 158 -17.27 5.36 -22.04
C LYS A 158 -17.66 4.19 -21.13
N ASN A 159 -18.26 3.14 -21.66
CA ASN A 159 -18.66 1.96 -20.89
C ASN A 159 -17.44 1.21 -20.31
N ASN A 160 -16.35 1.08 -21.07
CA ASN A 160 -15.12 0.48 -20.57
C ASN A 160 -14.55 1.26 -19.40
N ILE A 161 -14.48 2.59 -19.52
CA ILE A 161 -13.98 3.46 -18.46
C ILE A 161 -14.88 3.39 -17.22
N ASN A 162 -16.20 3.43 -17.39
CA ASN A 162 -17.15 3.32 -16.29
C ASN A 162 -17.02 1.97 -15.56
N SER A 163 -16.76 0.89 -16.30
CA SER A 163 -16.50 -0.44 -15.71
C SER A 163 -15.20 -0.48 -14.89
N ASN A 164 -14.14 0.15 -15.40
CA ASN A 164 -12.88 0.30 -14.67
C ASN A 164 -13.05 1.12 -13.40
N VAL A 165 -13.74 2.26 -13.46
CA VAL A 165 -14.03 3.10 -12.28
C VAL A 165 -14.89 2.33 -11.26
N SER A 166 -15.87 1.57 -11.72
CA SER A 166 -16.68 0.71 -10.85
C SER A 166 -15.83 -0.37 -10.15
N THR A 167 -14.84 -0.91 -10.85
CA THR A 167 -13.88 -1.88 -10.28
C THR A 167 -13.00 -1.23 -9.22
N LEU A 168 -12.46 -0.03 -9.51
CA LEU A 168 -11.69 0.75 -8.54
C LEU A 168 -12.49 1.04 -7.26
N ILE A 169 -13.76 1.47 -7.41
CA ILE A 169 -14.65 1.70 -6.27
C ILE A 169 -14.83 0.43 -5.45
N LYS A 170 -15.05 -0.73 -6.10
CA LYS A 170 -15.17 -2.03 -5.40
C LYS A 170 -13.92 -2.37 -4.60
N ASN A 171 -12.73 -2.12 -5.16
CA ASN A 171 -11.47 -2.37 -4.45
C ASN A 171 -11.35 -1.48 -3.20
N TYR A 172 -11.81 -0.24 -3.26
CA TYR A 172 -11.87 0.65 -2.09
C TYR A 172 -12.84 0.13 -1.02
N LEU A 173 -13.94 -0.53 -1.39
CA LEU A 173 -14.86 -1.13 -0.41
C LEU A 173 -14.21 -2.25 0.40
N ILE A 174 -13.19 -2.93 -0.16
CA ILE A 174 -12.43 -3.96 0.57
C ILE A 174 -11.68 -3.32 1.75
N TYR A 175 -11.12 -2.13 1.58
CA TYR A 175 -10.49 -1.43 2.70
C TYR A 175 -11.49 -1.07 3.82
N LEU A 176 -12.75 -0.78 3.48
CA LEU A 176 -13.79 -0.60 4.51
C LEU A 176 -14.16 -1.90 5.22
N ASP A 177 -13.87 -3.07 4.64
CA ASP A 177 -14.11 -4.35 5.31
C ASP A 177 -13.20 -4.59 6.51
N GLU A 178 -12.04 -3.93 6.58
CA GLU A 178 -11.16 -3.97 7.75
C GLU A 178 -11.82 -3.43 9.02
N ILE A 179 -12.87 -2.60 8.89
CA ILE A 179 -13.64 -2.12 10.04
C ILE A 179 -14.40 -3.27 10.74
N ASN A 180 -14.70 -4.37 10.04
CA ASN A 180 -15.25 -5.55 10.72
C ASN A 180 -14.24 -6.18 11.70
N ASN A 181 -12.94 -5.95 11.47
CA ASN A 181 -11.84 -6.41 12.32
C ASN A 181 -11.39 -5.32 13.31
N GLU A 182 -12.17 -4.25 13.52
CA GLU A 182 -11.78 -3.09 14.35
C GLU A 182 -11.23 -3.49 15.74
N LYS A 183 -11.76 -4.56 16.33
CA LYS A 183 -11.37 -5.06 17.66
C LYS A 183 -9.97 -5.68 17.69
N SER A 184 -9.43 -6.03 16.53
CA SER A 184 -8.08 -6.59 16.35
C SER A 184 -7.01 -5.51 16.19
N PHE A 185 -7.40 -4.24 16.08
CA PHE A 185 -6.48 -3.11 15.93
C PHE A 185 -6.18 -2.45 17.28
N THR A 186 -4.95 -1.94 17.39
CA THR A 186 -4.58 -0.96 18.41
C THR A 186 -5.28 0.37 18.15
N GLU A 187 -5.26 1.29 19.13
CA GLU A 187 -5.80 2.64 18.91
C GLU A 187 -5.03 3.41 17.82
N GLU A 188 -3.72 3.20 17.69
CA GLU A 188 -2.93 3.76 16.59
C GLU A 188 -3.33 3.16 15.23
N GLY A 189 -3.57 1.85 15.19
CA GLY A 189 -4.13 1.15 14.03
C GLY A 189 -5.48 1.73 13.62
N LYS A 190 -6.41 1.93 14.55
CA LYS A 190 -7.72 2.54 14.28
C LYS A 190 -7.59 3.97 13.75
N ALA A 191 -6.67 4.77 14.29
CA ALA A 191 -6.38 6.12 13.80
C ALA A 191 -5.84 6.09 12.36
N LYS A 192 -4.95 5.14 12.05
CA LYS A 192 -4.38 4.96 10.71
C LYS A 192 -5.42 4.43 9.72
N LEU A 193 -6.31 3.54 10.15
CA LEU A 193 -7.45 3.05 9.37
C LEU A 193 -8.34 4.23 8.95
N ALA A 194 -8.75 5.05 9.93
CA ALA A 194 -9.52 6.27 9.74
C ALA A 194 -8.82 7.26 8.79
N ASN A 195 -7.51 7.50 8.95
CA ASN A 195 -6.73 8.36 8.06
C ASN A 195 -6.78 7.91 6.60
N GLY A 196 -6.73 6.60 6.34
CA GLY A 196 -6.86 6.07 4.98
C GLY A 196 -8.22 6.40 4.36
N ILE A 197 -9.30 6.38 5.14
CA ILE A 197 -10.64 6.79 4.70
C ILE A 197 -10.60 8.28 4.33
N ASP A 198 -10.15 9.13 5.24
CA ASP A 198 -10.13 10.60 5.07
C ASP A 198 -9.23 11.07 3.93
N LYS A 199 -8.18 10.32 3.61
CA LYS A 199 -7.24 10.68 2.54
C LYS A 199 -7.66 10.14 1.18
N TYR A 200 -7.87 8.83 1.07
CA TYR A 200 -7.94 8.18 -0.24
C TYR A 200 -9.34 8.21 -0.84
N PHE A 201 -10.40 8.15 -0.02
CA PHE A 201 -11.77 8.14 -0.54
C PHE A 201 -12.17 9.51 -1.10
N PRO A 202 -11.89 10.65 -0.44
CA PRO A 202 -12.10 11.95 -1.07
C PRO A 202 -11.28 12.16 -2.34
N THR A 203 -10.06 11.61 -2.39
CA THR A 203 -9.23 11.66 -3.61
C THR A 203 -9.87 10.87 -4.76
N LEU A 204 -10.43 9.69 -4.48
CA LEU A 204 -11.18 8.90 -5.46
C LEU A 204 -12.40 9.67 -5.99
N ILE A 205 -13.22 10.22 -5.09
CA ILE A 205 -14.43 10.98 -5.44
C ILE A 205 -14.08 12.22 -6.26
N LYS A 206 -13.01 12.93 -5.91
CA LYS A 206 -12.53 14.08 -6.68
C LYS A 206 -12.04 13.68 -8.08
N LEU A 207 -11.42 12.50 -8.21
CA LEU A 207 -10.90 12.02 -9.50
C LEU A 207 -12.00 11.56 -10.44
N TYR A 208 -13.09 10.98 -9.91
CA TYR A 208 -14.23 10.51 -10.69
C TYR A 208 -15.55 11.01 -10.09
N PRO A 209 -15.86 12.32 -10.21
CA PRO A 209 -17.02 12.92 -9.53
C PRO A 209 -18.37 12.33 -9.99
N ASP A 210 -18.48 11.99 -11.28
CA ASP A 210 -19.73 11.51 -11.89
C ASP A 210 -19.97 10.00 -11.72
N ALA A 211 -19.13 9.32 -10.92
CA ALA A 211 -19.25 7.89 -10.69
C ALA A 211 -20.36 7.56 -9.67
N ASN A 212 -20.92 6.36 -9.77
CA ASN A 212 -21.96 5.93 -8.83
C ASN A 212 -21.36 5.46 -7.50
N TYR A 213 -21.43 6.32 -6.49
CA TYR A 213 -20.96 6.02 -5.11
C TYR A 213 -22.03 5.45 -4.18
N SER A 214 -23.21 5.07 -4.67
CA SER A 214 -24.29 4.52 -3.82
C SER A 214 -23.86 3.28 -3.01
N GLY A 215 -23.12 2.36 -3.64
CA GLY A 215 -22.58 1.18 -2.95
C GLY A 215 -21.58 1.54 -1.86
N MET A 216 -20.76 2.56 -2.09
CA MET A 216 -19.80 3.08 -1.10
C MET A 216 -20.50 3.75 0.07
N LYS A 217 -21.52 4.58 -0.19
CA LYS A 217 -22.35 5.18 0.86
C LYS A 217 -23.02 4.10 1.72
N ASN A 218 -23.69 3.13 1.11
CA ASN A 218 -24.38 2.05 1.85
C ASN A 218 -23.40 1.25 2.71
N LYS A 219 -22.20 0.95 2.19
CA LYS A 219 -21.13 0.29 2.95
C LYS A 219 -20.67 1.14 4.13
N ALA A 220 -20.42 2.43 3.90
CA ALA A 220 -19.99 3.36 4.94
C ALA A 220 -21.04 3.50 6.06
N GLU A 221 -22.33 3.61 5.72
CA GLU A 221 -23.43 3.63 6.70
C GLU A 221 -23.51 2.34 7.52
N LEU A 222 -23.30 1.19 6.87
CA LEU A 222 -23.27 -0.10 7.56
C LEU A 222 -22.08 -0.17 8.53
N MET A 223 -20.89 0.22 8.07
CA MET A 223 -19.68 0.23 8.92
C MET A 223 -19.81 1.25 10.06
N LEU A 224 -20.49 2.38 9.84
CA LEU A 224 -20.71 3.41 10.85
C LEU A 224 -21.54 2.88 12.02
N LYS A 225 -22.54 2.04 11.72
CA LYS A 225 -23.39 1.38 12.74
C LYS A 225 -22.63 0.31 13.52
N LYS A 226 -21.66 -0.36 12.89
CA LYS A 226 -20.87 -1.44 13.48
C LYS A 226 -19.68 -0.96 14.30
N SER A 227 -19.06 0.14 13.88
CA SER A 227 -17.83 0.63 14.49
C SER A 227 -18.05 1.03 15.94
N GLU A 228 -17.04 0.88 16.79
CA GLU A 228 -17.05 1.33 18.18
C GLU A 228 -16.20 2.60 18.35
N SER A 229 -15.15 2.78 17.53
CA SER A 229 -14.21 3.89 17.52
C SER A 229 -14.82 5.20 17.04
N ASN A 230 -14.66 6.25 17.86
CA ASN A 230 -15.11 7.60 17.51
C ASN A 230 -14.38 8.17 16.28
N GLN A 231 -13.10 7.83 16.09
CA GLN A 231 -12.31 8.32 14.96
C GLN A 231 -12.81 7.71 13.64
N ILE A 232 -12.96 6.39 13.60
CA ILE A 232 -13.49 5.68 12.41
C ILE A 232 -14.91 6.17 12.10
N LYS A 233 -15.77 6.31 13.12
CA LYS A 233 -17.12 6.88 12.95
C LYS A 233 -17.07 8.27 12.34
N SER A 234 -16.16 9.13 12.78
CA SER A 234 -16.01 10.48 12.24
C SER A 234 -15.63 10.45 10.75
N SER A 235 -14.62 9.66 10.38
CA SER A 235 -14.19 9.55 8.99
C SER A 235 -15.28 8.97 8.08
N LEU A 236 -16.05 7.99 8.57
CA LEU A 236 -17.20 7.44 7.84
C LEU A 236 -18.32 8.45 7.63
N LYS A 237 -18.64 9.27 8.65
CA LYS A 237 -19.62 10.36 8.51
C LYS A 237 -19.17 11.38 7.46
N ASN A 238 -17.92 11.83 7.54
CA ASN A 238 -17.34 12.76 6.57
C ASN A 238 -17.42 12.20 5.14
N LEU A 239 -17.13 10.90 4.97
CA LEU A 239 -17.27 10.23 3.67
C LEU A 239 -18.71 10.21 3.16
N ILE A 240 -19.68 9.89 4.02
CA ILE A 240 -21.11 9.88 3.66
C ILE A 240 -21.55 11.27 3.24
N GLU A 241 -21.26 12.30 4.05
CA GLU A 241 -21.58 13.70 3.77
C GLU A 241 -20.96 14.16 2.45
N LEU A 242 -19.70 13.79 2.18
CA LEU A 242 -19.04 14.09 0.92
C LEU A 242 -19.78 13.49 -0.28
N ILE A 243 -20.20 12.22 -0.18
CA ILE A 243 -20.95 11.56 -1.26
C ILE A 243 -22.32 12.21 -1.46
N GLU A 244 -23.00 12.59 -0.39
CA GLU A 244 -24.31 13.26 -0.46
C GLU A 244 -24.23 14.64 -1.08
N SER A 245 -23.23 15.45 -0.69
CA SER A 245 -23.02 16.80 -1.24
C SER A 245 -22.85 16.82 -2.77
N LYS A 246 -22.37 15.72 -3.36
CA LYS A 246 -22.21 15.59 -4.82
C LYS A 246 -23.52 15.32 -5.54
N LYS A 247 -24.49 14.69 -4.89
CA LYS A 247 -25.82 14.45 -5.47
C LYS A 247 -26.68 15.70 -5.51
N GLU A 248 -26.46 16.64 -4.61
CA GLU A 248 -27.21 17.90 -4.57
C GLU A 248 -26.76 18.90 -5.66
N THR A 249 -25.67 18.60 -6.36
CA THR A 249 -25.11 19.46 -7.42
C THR A 249 -25.49 18.99 -8.84
N GLU A 250 -26.17 17.85 -8.97
CA GLU A 250 -26.73 17.32 -10.24
C GLU A 250 -28.20 17.71 -10.41
#